data_AF-A0A7K2FPW3-F1
#
_entry.id   AF-A0A7K2FPW3-F1
#
_cell.length_a   1.000
_cell.length_b   1.000
_cell.length_c   1.000
_cell.angle_alpha   90.00
_cell.angle_beta   90.00
_cell.angle_gamma   90.00
#
_symmetry.space_group_name_H-M   'P 1'
#
loop_
_entity.id
_entity.type
_entity.pdbx_description
1 polymer ?
#
loop_
_entity_poly.entity_id
_entity_poly.type
_entity_poly.pdbx_seq_one_letter_code
_entity_poly.pdbx_strand_id
1 'polypeptide(L)'
;AALRLPALAEDLLAGRPVRSPAELSAELAAVTLHQVHAVALEAAATALMQVPGGLSADWAGYTAAPTTSPYTVTGRKFAELGAGGSALVVGSDGVSVKGPHGSGPECAATVRYAECAAMLAWPDGGRRLIGTDGMVVEVEPTLHGVDPATMAGIDAAVPRAAVVVLPPRQQVPRPESPATPAAAGSGGSGRPAQVRRTALQTVVLILFGLFGGLSALVSLLFTAFGYDAEYGFTDWLITVVVMWGFTALVSWPAVRVLRRTRRV
;
A
#
# COMPACT_ATOMS: atom_id res chain seq x y z
N ALA A 1 12.18 -15.52 31.50
CA ALA A 1 10.97 -14.93 32.10
C ALA A 1 10.59 -13.59 31.45
N ALA A 2 11.47 -12.59 31.41
CA ALA A 2 11.17 -11.24 30.89
C ALA A 2 10.59 -11.20 29.45
N LEU A 3 11.06 -12.06 28.55
CA LEU A 3 10.57 -12.13 27.16
C LEU A 3 9.10 -12.58 27.01
N ARG A 4 8.50 -13.20 28.04
CA ARG A 4 7.10 -13.65 28.01
C ARG A 4 6.11 -12.62 28.57
N LEU A 5 6.61 -11.57 29.25
CA LEU A 5 5.75 -10.56 29.87
C LEU A 5 4.77 -9.90 28.88
N PRO A 6 5.15 -9.58 27.62
CA PRO A 6 4.20 -9.01 26.67
C PRO A 6 3.03 -9.94 26.35
N ALA A 7 3.29 -11.23 26.10
CA ALA A 7 2.26 -12.21 25.79
C ALA A 7 1.32 -12.46 26.98
N LEU A 8 1.85 -12.52 28.21
CA LEU A 8 1.04 -12.69 29.42
C LEU A 8 0.16 -11.44 29.67
N ALA A 9 0.69 -10.24 29.42
CA ALA A 9 -0.09 -9.01 29.51
C ALA A 9 -1.20 -8.97 28.46
N GLU A 10 -0.91 -9.42 27.23
CA GLU A 10 -1.91 -9.54 26.17
C GLU A 10 -3.03 -10.53 26.55
N ASP A 11 -2.68 -11.71 27.06
CA ASP A 11 -3.67 -12.70 27.50
C ASP A 11 -4.57 -12.12 28.61
N LEU A 12 -3.98 -11.43 29.59
CA LEU A 12 -4.75 -10.74 30.63
C LEU A 12 -5.70 -9.67 30.07
N LEU A 13 -5.21 -8.83 29.15
CA LEU A 13 -6.02 -7.77 28.53
C LEU A 13 -7.12 -8.32 27.64
N ALA A 14 -6.89 -9.45 26.99
CA ALA A 14 -7.86 -10.14 26.15
C ALA A 14 -8.82 -11.05 26.95
N GLY A 15 -8.70 -11.10 28.28
CA GLY A 15 -9.51 -11.99 29.14
C GLY A 15 -9.20 -13.48 28.95
N ARG A 16 -8.04 -13.81 28.37
CA ARG A 16 -7.56 -15.18 28.19
C ARG A 16 -6.82 -15.67 29.45
N PRO A 17 -6.88 -16.98 29.75
CA PRO A 17 -6.17 -17.53 30.90
C PRO A 17 -4.65 -17.45 30.69
N VAL A 18 -3.92 -17.04 31.74
CA VAL A 18 -2.45 -16.99 31.74
C VAL A 18 -1.89 -18.40 31.90
N ARG A 19 -1.18 -18.89 30.88
CA ARG A 19 -0.67 -20.28 30.82
C ARG A 19 0.81 -20.37 31.19
N SER A 20 1.14 -21.40 31.96
CA SER A 20 2.52 -21.79 32.27
C SER A 20 3.27 -22.27 31.02
N PRO A 21 4.63 -22.25 31.03
CA PRO A 21 5.41 -22.80 29.92
C PRO A 21 5.08 -24.27 29.62
N ALA A 22 4.88 -25.08 30.66
CA ALA A 22 4.60 -26.51 30.50
C ALA A 22 3.23 -26.75 29.82
N GLU A 23 2.22 -25.96 30.19
CA GLU A 23 0.89 -26.03 29.54
C GLU A 23 0.97 -25.65 28.07
N LEU A 24 1.70 -24.57 27.70
CA LEU A 24 1.89 -24.20 26.30
C LEU A 24 2.63 -25.29 25.51
N SER A 25 3.65 -25.93 26.10
CA SER A 25 4.34 -27.05 25.46
C SER A 25 3.43 -28.26 25.26
N ALA A 26 2.58 -28.56 26.25
CA ALA A 26 1.61 -29.64 26.15
C ALA A 26 0.51 -29.34 25.11
N GLU A 27 -0.01 -28.11 25.07
CA GLU A 27 -0.96 -27.64 24.06
C GLU A 27 -0.38 -27.76 22.65
N LEU A 28 0.86 -27.30 22.45
CA LEU A 28 1.54 -27.40 21.16
C LEU A 28 1.77 -28.87 20.75
N ALA A 29 2.14 -29.75 21.69
CA ALA A 29 2.32 -31.18 21.42
C ALA A 29 1.00 -31.89 21.11
N ALA A 30 -0.14 -31.37 21.59
CA ALA A 30 -1.46 -31.91 21.34
C ALA A 30 -2.06 -31.47 19.99
N VAL A 31 -1.44 -30.53 19.27
CA VAL A 31 -1.92 -30.07 17.95
C VAL A 31 -1.88 -31.22 16.95
N THR A 32 -3.04 -31.51 16.35
CA THR A 32 -3.20 -32.54 15.33
C THR A 32 -3.21 -31.96 13.92
N LEU A 33 -2.87 -32.78 12.93
CA LEU A 33 -2.98 -32.41 11.53
C LEU A 33 -4.42 -31.99 11.15
N HIS A 34 -5.42 -32.66 11.72
CA HIS A 34 -6.83 -32.35 11.46
C HIS A 34 -7.20 -30.94 11.93
N GLN A 35 -6.73 -30.52 13.11
CA GLN A 35 -6.95 -29.16 13.62
C GLN A 35 -6.27 -28.12 12.74
N VAL A 36 -5.02 -28.37 12.32
CA VAL A 36 -4.31 -27.47 11.41
C VAL A 36 -5.05 -27.33 10.08
N HIS A 37 -5.52 -28.44 9.51
CA HIS A 37 -6.28 -28.44 8.28
C HIS A 37 -7.61 -27.66 8.41
N ALA A 38 -8.34 -27.86 9.51
CA ALA A 38 -9.58 -27.13 9.78
C ALA A 38 -9.34 -25.61 9.87
N VAL A 39 -8.33 -25.18 10.63
CA VAL A 39 -7.96 -23.76 10.74
C VAL A 39 -7.46 -23.20 9.41
N ALA A 40 -6.73 -23.99 8.63
CA ALA A 40 -6.27 -23.58 7.31
C ALA A 40 -7.44 -23.33 6.34
N LEU A 41 -8.47 -24.19 6.36
CA LEU A 41 -9.68 -23.99 5.55
C LEU A 41 -10.47 -22.75 5.99
N GLU A 42 -10.61 -22.54 7.30
CA GLU A 42 -11.27 -21.35 7.85
C GLU A 42 -10.54 -20.07 7.46
N ALA A 43 -9.21 -20.03 7.64
CA ALA A 43 -8.39 -18.89 7.27
C ALA A 43 -8.43 -18.63 5.75
N ALA A 44 -8.36 -19.68 4.94
CA ALA A 44 -8.42 -19.56 3.47
C ALA A 44 -9.78 -19.04 2.99
N ALA A 45 -10.89 -19.38 3.66
CA ALA A 45 -12.23 -18.94 3.29
C ALA A 45 -12.41 -17.42 3.39
N THR A 46 -11.64 -16.73 4.24
CA THR A 46 -11.71 -15.27 4.44
C THR A 46 -10.43 -14.54 4.03
N ALA A 47 -9.48 -15.23 3.40
CA ALA A 47 -8.19 -14.65 3.05
C ALA A 47 -8.33 -13.60 1.94
N LEU A 48 -7.62 -12.48 2.09
CA LEU A 48 -7.42 -11.49 1.03
C LEU A 48 -5.98 -11.59 0.52
N MET A 49 -5.81 -11.59 -0.80
CA MET A 49 -4.51 -11.57 -1.45
C MET A 49 -4.29 -10.24 -2.16
N GLN A 50 -3.25 -9.50 -1.76
CA GLN A 50 -2.80 -8.34 -2.52
C GLN A 50 -1.90 -8.79 -3.67
N VAL A 51 -2.26 -8.38 -4.88
CA VAL A 51 -1.54 -8.75 -6.10
C VAL A 51 -0.91 -7.50 -6.71
N PRO A 52 0.34 -7.56 -7.22
CA PRO A 52 0.94 -6.44 -7.94
C PRO A 52 0.08 -5.99 -9.13
N GLY A 53 0.11 -4.69 -9.43
CA GLY A 53 -0.70 -4.12 -10.51
C GLY A 53 -0.44 -4.80 -11.86
N GLY A 54 -1.53 -5.17 -12.55
CA GLY A 54 -1.50 -5.85 -13.85
C GLY A 54 -1.42 -7.38 -13.76
N LEU A 55 -1.39 -7.95 -12.56
CA LEU A 55 -1.44 -9.40 -12.35
C LEU A 55 -2.77 -9.79 -11.67
N SER A 56 -3.14 -11.07 -11.78
CA SER A 56 -4.29 -11.66 -11.09
C SER A 56 -3.90 -12.92 -10.31
N ALA A 57 -4.78 -13.33 -9.39
CA ALA A 57 -4.63 -14.53 -8.57
C ALA A 57 -5.72 -15.58 -8.87
N ASP A 58 -6.33 -15.50 -10.05
CA ASP A 58 -7.40 -16.45 -10.46
C ASP A 58 -6.87 -17.89 -10.49
N TRP A 59 -5.59 -18.06 -10.82
CA TRP A 59 -4.87 -19.35 -10.80
C TRP A 59 -4.84 -20.00 -9.41
N ALA A 60 -4.99 -19.20 -8.35
CA ALA A 60 -5.05 -19.64 -6.95
C ALA A 60 -6.48 -19.70 -6.41
N GLY A 61 -7.51 -19.55 -7.26
CA GLY A 61 -8.91 -19.58 -6.86
C GLY A 61 -9.42 -18.30 -6.19
N TYR A 62 -8.64 -17.21 -6.22
CA TYR A 62 -9.08 -15.92 -5.70
C TYR A 62 -9.95 -15.20 -6.72
N THR A 63 -10.97 -14.51 -6.22
CA THR A 63 -11.77 -13.57 -7.02
C THR A 63 -11.32 -12.15 -6.71
N ALA A 64 -11.26 -11.30 -7.74
CA ALA A 64 -10.93 -9.89 -7.55
C ALA A 64 -11.93 -9.24 -6.58
N ALA A 65 -11.41 -8.61 -5.53
CA ALA A 65 -12.23 -7.84 -4.62
C ALA A 65 -12.92 -6.71 -5.40
N PRO A 66 -14.22 -6.45 -5.17
CA PRO A 66 -14.89 -5.31 -5.78
C PRO A 66 -14.12 -4.04 -5.47
N THR A 67 -13.95 -3.17 -6.46
CA THR A 67 -13.34 -1.83 -6.29
C THR A 67 -14.36 -0.71 -6.46
N THR A 68 -15.59 -1.08 -6.83
CA THR A 68 -16.70 -0.17 -7.10
C THR A 68 -18.01 -0.82 -6.70
N SER A 69 -19.00 0.00 -6.38
CA SER A 69 -20.37 -0.42 -6.11
C SER A 69 -21.23 -0.24 -7.36
N PRO A 70 -22.10 -1.21 -7.70
CA PRO A 70 -22.99 -1.10 -8.85
C PRO A 70 -24.18 -0.15 -8.62
N TYR A 71 -24.29 0.43 -7.43
CA TYR A 71 -25.38 1.30 -7.01
C TYR A 71 -24.87 2.46 -6.16
N THR A 72 -25.70 3.50 -6.04
CA THR A 72 -25.52 4.61 -5.11
C THR A 72 -26.75 4.85 -4.27
N VAL A 73 -26.56 5.31 -3.04
CA VAL A 73 -27.67 5.74 -2.19
C VAL A 73 -28.38 6.96 -2.79
N THR A 74 -29.64 7.12 -2.42
CA THR A 74 -30.41 8.32 -2.72
C THR A 74 -30.33 9.27 -1.54
N GLY A 75 -30.08 10.55 -1.78
CA GLY A 75 -29.94 11.52 -0.70
C GLY A 75 -29.42 12.88 -1.14
N ARG A 76 -28.93 13.65 -0.17
CA ARG A 76 -28.34 14.96 -0.40
C ARG A 76 -26.97 14.82 -1.04
N LYS A 77 -26.72 15.60 -2.09
CA LYS A 77 -25.45 15.60 -2.82
C LYS A 77 -24.57 16.77 -2.36
N PHE A 78 -23.28 16.49 -2.19
CA PHE A 78 -22.24 17.43 -1.79
C PHE A 78 -21.09 17.31 -2.79
N ALA A 79 -20.91 18.33 -3.63
CA ALA A 79 -19.79 18.38 -4.55
C ALA A 79 -18.49 18.58 -3.77
N GLU A 80 -17.42 17.94 -4.22
CA GLU A 80 -16.08 18.25 -3.73
C GLU A 80 -15.71 19.70 -4.02
N LEU A 81 -15.15 20.37 -3.03
CA LEU A 81 -14.60 21.71 -3.10
C LEU A 81 -13.21 21.61 -3.73
N GLY A 82 -13.00 22.30 -4.85
CA GLY A 82 -11.73 22.28 -5.59
C GLY A 82 -11.84 21.53 -6.92
N ALA A 83 -10.72 20.98 -7.39
CA ALA A 83 -10.60 20.41 -8.75
C ALA A 83 -10.86 18.89 -8.85
N GLY A 84 -11.22 18.21 -7.75
CA GLY A 84 -11.29 16.74 -7.68
C GLY A 84 -12.49 16.10 -8.38
N GLY A 85 -13.56 16.88 -8.65
CA GLY A 85 -14.69 16.46 -9.48
C GLY A 85 -15.51 15.29 -8.91
N SER A 86 -15.27 14.88 -7.66
CA SER A 86 -16.08 13.87 -6.98
C SER A 86 -17.32 14.48 -6.33
N ALA A 87 -18.33 13.65 -6.07
CA ALA A 87 -19.54 14.03 -5.38
C ALA A 87 -19.88 13.01 -4.29
N LEU A 88 -20.00 13.49 -3.06
CA LEU A 88 -20.52 12.71 -1.95
C LEU A 88 -22.05 12.76 -1.96
N VAL A 89 -22.70 11.63 -1.72
CA VAL A 89 -24.15 11.51 -1.55
C VAL A 89 -24.40 10.92 -0.16
N VAL A 90 -25.16 11.63 0.66
CA VAL A 90 -25.55 11.20 2.00
C VAL A 90 -27.06 10.94 2.01
N GLY A 91 -27.44 9.68 2.17
CA GLY A 91 -28.82 9.23 2.26
C GLY A 91 -29.21 8.79 3.67
N SER A 92 -30.45 8.36 3.85
CA SER A 92 -30.92 7.74 5.10
C SER A 92 -30.27 6.38 5.36
N ASP A 93 -29.92 5.66 4.30
CA ASP A 93 -29.53 4.24 4.36
C ASP A 93 -28.00 4.06 4.25
N GLY A 94 -27.26 5.11 3.90
CA GLY A 94 -25.82 5.05 3.74
C GLY A 94 -25.22 6.29 3.09
N VAL A 95 -23.95 6.14 2.70
CA VAL A 95 -23.16 7.14 1.98
C VAL A 95 -22.60 6.56 0.70
N SER A 96 -22.51 7.38 -0.35
CA SER A 96 -21.84 7.03 -1.60
C SER A 96 -20.91 8.16 -2.01
N VAL A 97 -19.72 7.82 -2.52
CA VAL A 97 -18.90 8.75 -3.29
C VAL A 97 -18.97 8.37 -4.77
N LYS A 98 -19.16 9.36 -5.63
CA LYS A 98 -19.06 9.22 -7.08
C LYS A 98 -17.87 10.03 -7.57
N GLY A 99 -17.12 9.49 -8.51
CA GLY A 99 -16.02 10.23 -9.10
C GLY A 99 -15.37 9.49 -10.27
N PRO A 100 -14.42 10.15 -10.94
CA PRO A 100 -13.65 9.53 -12.01
C PRO A 100 -12.80 8.38 -11.43
N HIS A 101 -12.89 7.20 -12.05
CA HIS A 101 -12.01 6.08 -11.73
C HIS A 101 -10.95 5.91 -12.84
N GLY A 102 -9.77 6.49 -12.61
CA GLY A 102 -8.72 6.53 -13.62
C GLY A 102 -9.19 7.22 -14.90
N SER A 103 -8.95 6.60 -16.06
CA SER A 103 -9.47 7.06 -17.36
C SER A 103 -10.82 6.43 -17.75
N GLY A 104 -11.45 5.70 -16.83
CA GLY A 104 -12.69 4.97 -17.05
C GLY A 104 -13.96 5.79 -16.82
N PRO A 105 -15.14 5.17 -16.94
CA PRO A 105 -16.41 5.79 -16.59
C PRO A 105 -16.48 6.17 -15.11
N GLU A 106 -17.38 7.08 -14.77
CA GLU A 106 -17.68 7.43 -13.37
C GLU A 106 -18.03 6.16 -12.60
N CYS A 107 -17.38 5.98 -11.45
CA CYS A 107 -17.62 4.85 -10.57
C CYS A 107 -18.12 5.35 -9.23
N ALA A 108 -18.82 4.46 -8.52
CA ALA A 108 -19.27 4.72 -7.17
C ALA A 108 -18.59 3.79 -6.18
N ALA A 109 -18.40 4.27 -4.96
CA ALA A 109 -18.21 3.43 -3.79
C ALA A 109 -19.30 3.78 -2.78
N THR A 110 -19.96 2.77 -2.22
CA THR A 110 -21.12 2.93 -1.35
C THR A 110 -20.95 2.09 -0.10
N VAL A 111 -21.25 2.67 1.07
CA VAL A 111 -21.36 1.95 2.34
C VAL A 111 -22.74 2.21 2.92
N ARG A 112 -23.50 1.14 3.15
CA ARG A 112 -24.77 1.19 3.87
C ARG A 112 -24.51 1.21 5.37
N TYR A 113 -25.30 1.98 6.12
CA TYR A 113 -25.09 2.10 7.57
C TYR A 113 -25.31 0.77 8.30
N ALA A 114 -26.30 -0.03 7.86
CA ALA A 114 -26.57 -1.36 8.40
C ALA A 114 -25.46 -2.39 8.09
N GLU A 115 -24.69 -2.17 7.03
CA GLU A 115 -23.60 -3.05 6.57
C GLU A 115 -22.22 -2.39 6.83
N CYS A 116 -22.15 -1.46 7.79
CA CYS A 116 -20.92 -0.80 8.17
C CYS A 116 -20.17 -1.66 9.20
N ALA A 117 -19.01 -2.19 8.79
CA ALA A 117 -18.13 -2.96 9.65
C ALA A 117 -17.41 -2.06 10.67
N ALA A 118 -16.99 -0.87 10.25
CA ALA A 118 -16.39 0.13 11.12
C ALA A 118 -16.58 1.54 10.57
N MET A 119 -16.85 2.49 11.45
CA MET A 119 -16.75 3.92 11.16
C MET A 119 -15.66 4.53 12.04
N LEU A 120 -14.57 4.97 11.41
CA LEU A 120 -13.53 5.73 12.07
C LEU A 120 -13.98 7.19 12.17
N ALA A 121 -14.00 7.74 13.38
CA ALA A 121 -14.49 9.08 13.65
C ALA A 121 -13.40 9.96 14.27
N TRP A 122 -13.13 11.09 13.63
CA TRP A 122 -12.16 12.08 14.11
C TRP A 122 -12.86 13.31 14.70
N PRO A 123 -12.22 14.00 15.68
CA PRO A 123 -12.75 15.23 16.28
C PRO A 123 -12.90 16.42 15.32
N ASP A 124 -12.22 16.39 14.18
CA ASP A 124 -12.33 17.40 13.12
C ASP A 124 -13.59 17.23 12.24
N GLY A 125 -14.39 16.20 12.50
CA GLY A 125 -15.59 15.87 11.75
C GLY A 125 -15.39 14.85 10.63
N GLY A 126 -14.15 14.44 10.32
CA GLY A 126 -13.90 13.39 9.33
C GLY A 126 -14.55 12.07 9.74
N ARG A 127 -15.14 11.35 8.79
CA ARG A 127 -15.60 9.96 8.97
C ARG A 127 -15.05 9.08 7.85
N ARG A 128 -14.55 7.91 8.20
CA ARG A 128 -14.21 6.85 7.23
C ARG A 128 -15.07 5.66 7.53
N LEU A 129 -16.03 5.37 6.66
CA LEU A 129 -16.91 4.24 6.77
C LEU A 129 -16.32 3.07 5.96
N ILE A 130 -16.30 1.90 6.57
CA ILE A 130 -15.81 0.65 6.00
C ILE A 130 -16.98 -0.32 5.97
N GLY A 131 -17.37 -0.77 4.79
CA GLY A 131 -18.42 -1.77 4.59
C GLY A 131 -17.94 -3.19 4.91
N THR A 132 -18.87 -4.11 5.17
CA THR A 132 -18.55 -5.53 5.34
C THR A 132 -17.99 -6.18 4.06
N ASP A 133 -18.20 -5.54 2.91
CA ASP A 133 -17.64 -5.91 1.60
C ASP A 133 -16.24 -5.30 1.35
N GLY A 134 -15.71 -4.54 2.32
CA GLY A 134 -14.41 -3.86 2.21
C GLY A 134 -14.45 -2.52 1.46
N MET A 135 -15.61 -2.06 0.99
CA MET A 135 -15.76 -0.72 0.43
C MET A 135 -15.45 0.34 1.48
N VAL A 136 -14.74 1.39 1.06
CA VAL A 136 -14.40 2.50 1.94
C VAL A 136 -14.95 3.79 1.36
N VAL A 137 -15.70 4.54 2.17
CA VAL A 137 -16.17 5.89 1.83
C VAL A 137 -15.68 6.86 2.90
N GLU A 138 -14.98 7.89 2.45
CA GLU A 138 -14.55 9.00 3.30
C GLU A 138 -15.55 10.14 3.18
N VAL A 139 -15.99 10.63 4.34
CA VAL A 139 -16.81 11.83 4.48
C VAL A 139 -15.92 12.87 5.13
N GLU A 140 -15.45 13.80 4.33
CA GLU A 140 -14.59 14.90 4.76
C GLU A 140 -15.38 16.22 4.70
N PRO A 141 -15.88 16.74 5.84
CA PRO A 141 -16.69 17.96 5.85
C PRO A 141 -15.96 19.16 5.26
N THR A 142 -14.64 19.24 5.45
CA THR A 142 -13.79 20.30 4.90
C THR A 142 -13.61 20.22 3.38
N LEU A 143 -13.74 19.03 2.78
CA LEU A 143 -13.63 18.83 1.34
C LEU A 143 -14.98 18.91 0.62
N HIS A 144 -16.08 18.56 1.27
CA HIS A 144 -17.41 18.53 0.62
C HIS A 144 -18.38 19.60 1.15
N GLY A 145 -17.97 20.40 2.14
CA GLY A 145 -18.84 21.40 2.76
C GLY A 145 -20.06 20.78 3.45
N VAL A 146 -19.90 19.58 4.04
CA VAL A 146 -21.01 18.87 4.69
C VAL A 146 -21.40 19.59 5.97
N ASP A 147 -22.68 19.94 6.10
CA ASP A 147 -23.17 20.69 7.25
C ASP A 147 -23.22 19.82 8.53
N PRO A 148 -23.10 20.43 9.73
CA PRO A 148 -23.09 19.68 10.99
C PRO A 148 -24.33 18.82 11.23
N ALA A 149 -25.51 19.20 10.74
CA ALA A 149 -26.73 18.42 10.92
C ALA A 149 -26.69 17.12 10.09
N THR A 150 -26.14 17.18 8.87
CA THR A 150 -25.88 15.99 8.06
C THR A 150 -24.87 15.07 8.74
N MET A 151 -23.79 15.62 9.30
CA MET A 151 -22.78 14.83 10.02
C MET A 151 -23.38 14.13 11.24
N ALA A 152 -24.19 14.83 12.03
CA ALA A 152 -24.91 14.24 13.15
C ALA A 152 -25.88 13.13 12.71
N GLY A 153 -26.50 13.27 11.53
CA GLY A 153 -27.34 12.24 10.93
C GLY A 153 -26.58 10.96 10.61
N ILE A 154 -25.38 11.08 10.03
CA ILE A 154 -24.47 9.93 9.79
C ILE A 154 -24.12 9.25 11.12
N ASP A 155 -23.71 10.03 12.11
CA ASP A 155 -23.29 9.52 13.43
C ASP A 155 -24.43 8.80 14.17
N ALA A 156 -25.67 9.24 13.97
CA ALA A 156 -26.85 8.60 14.56
C ALA A 156 -27.29 7.33 13.82
N ALA A 157 -27.05 7.24 12.52
CA ALA A 157 -27.50 6.12 11.69
C ALA A 157 -26.55 4.90 11.74
N VAL A 158 -25.26 5.12 12.02
CA VAL A 158 -24.29 4.03 12.15
C VAL A 158 -24.44 3.33 13.51
N PRO A 159 -24.48 1.99 13.56
CA PRO A 159 -24.53 1.24 14.81
C PRO A 159 -23.38 1.64 15.75
N ARG A 160 -23.69 1.98 17.01
CA ARG A 160 -22.68 2.45 17.98
C ARG A 160 -21.50 1.49 18.17
N ALA A 161 -21.75 0.18 18.05
CA ALA A 161 -20.70 -0.84 18.18
C ALA A 161 -19.67 -0.78 17.04
N ALA A 162 -20.00 -0.20 15.88
CA ALA A 162 -19.09 -0.04 14.75
C ALA A 162 -18.29 1.27 14.82
N VAL A 163 -18.60 2.17 15.74
CA VAL A 163 -17.95 3.49 15.81
C VAL A 163 -16.65 3.41 16.60
N VAL A 164 -15.55 3.78 15.96
CA VAL A 164 -14.22 3.86 16.55
C VAL A 164 -13.80 5.31 16.61
N VAL A 165 -13.72 5.86 17.83
CA VAL A 165 -13.24 7.23 18.06
C VAL A 165 -11.72 7.25 17.98
N LEU A 166 -11.19 8.05 17.06
CA LEU A 166 -9.76 8.22 16.85
C LEU A 166 -9.26 9.54 17.43
N PRO A 167 -7.96 9.62 17.79
CA PRO A 167 -7.35 10.87 18.22
C PRO A 167 -7.33 11.91 17.07
N PRO A 168 -7.18 13.21 17.38
CA PRO A 168 -7.03 14.26 16.37
C PRO A 168 -5.94 13.97 15.33
N ARG A 169 -6.22 14.26 14.06
CA ARG A 169 -5.24 14.13 12.97
C ARG A 169 -4.20 15.25 13.05
N GLN A 170 -2.95 14.92 12.68
CA GLN A 170 -1.90 15.94 12.53
C GLN A 170 -2.20 16.90 11.37
N GLN A 171 -2.83 16.39 10.32
CA GLN A 171 -3.21 17.15 9.14
C GLN A 171 -4.66 16.86 8.77
N VAL A 172 -5.47 17.92 8.73
CA VAL A 172 -6.86 17.87 8.28
C VAL A 172 -6.87 18.14 6.77
N PRO A 173 -7.53 17.29 5.96
CA PRO A 173 -7.70 17.54 4.54
C PRO A 173 -8.33 18.92 4.28
N ARG A 174 -7.83 19.64 3.28
CA ARG A 174 -8.35 20.95 2.86
C ARG A 174 -8.48 20.98 1.34
N PRO A 175 -9.47 21.71 0.80
CA PRO A 175 -9.58 21.90 -0.63
C PRO A 175 -8.29 22.48 -1.19
N GLU A 176 -7.85 22.00 -2.35
CA GLU A 176 -6.81 22.70 -3.10
C GLU A 176 -7.37 24.06 -3.53
N SER A 177 -6.74 25.14 -3.06
CA SER A 177 -7.10 26.49 -3.53
C SER A 177 -6.90 26.55 -5.03
N PRO A 178 -7.87 27.05 -5.81
CA PRO A 178 -7.63 27.34 -7.22
C PRO A 178 -6.46 28.32 -7.28
N ALA A 179 -5.37 27.93 -7.91
CA ALA A 179 -4.24 28.81 -8.11
C ALA A 179 -4.75 30.08 -8.81
N THR A 180 -4.68 31.23 -8.13
CA THR A 180 -4.81 32.53 -8.80
C THR A 180 -3.85 32.50 -9.99
N PRO A 181 -4.29 32.80 -11.22
CA PRO A 181 -3.36 32.90 -12.35
C PRO A 181 -2.47 34.11 -12.09
N ALA A 182 -1.36 33.88 -11.38
CA ALA A 182 -0.26 34.83 -11.32
C ALA A 182 0.20 35.05 -12.75
N ALA A 183 0.23 36.32 -13.15
CA ALA A 183 0.69 36.76 -14.46
C ALA A 183 1.91 35.94 -14.90
N ALA A 184 1.83 35.44 -16.14
CA ALA A 184 2.83 34.61 -16.77
C ALA A 184 4.20 35.31 -16.83
N GLY A 185 4.93 35.26 -15.73
CA GLY A 185 6.38 35.25 -15.73
C GLY A 185 6.78 33.87 -16.24
N SER A 186 7.48 33.86 -17.36
CA SER A 186 8.13 32.71 -17.96
C SER A 186 9.10 32.06 -16.96
N GLY A 187 8.57 31.22 -16.08
CA GLY A 187 9.30 30.37 -15.16
C GLY A 187 8.65 28.99 -15.22
N GLY A 188 9.24 28.10 -16.02
CA GLY A 188 8.69 26.78 -16.31
C GLY A 188 8.40 25.98 -15.05
N SER A 189 7.11 25.89 -14.70
CA SER A 189 6.59 24.88 -13.79
C SER A 189 6.59 23.54 -14.51
N GLY A 190 7.76 22.90 -14.52
CA GLY A 190 7.88 21.48 -14.80
C GLY A 190 7.15 20.71 -13.72
N ARG A 191 5.90 20.32 -14.00
CA ARG A 191 5.32 19.04 -13.54
C ARG A 191 6.45 18.01 -13.59
N PRO A 192 6.73 17.19 -12.56
CA PRO A 192 7.71 16.13 -12.73
C PRO A 192 7.17 15.28 -13.87
N ALA A 193 7.79 15.42 -15.04
CA ALA A 193 7.52 14.56 -16.16
C ALA A 193 7.77 13.19 -15.59
N GLN A 194 6.70 12.40 -15.44
CA GLN A 194 6.83 10.98 -15.27
C GLN A 194 7.64 10.57 -16.49
N VAL A 195 8.95 10.41 -16.28
CA VAL A 195 9.89 10.15 -17.36
C VAL A 195 9.45 8.79 -17.86
N ARG A 196 8.59 8.77 -18.90
CA ARG A 196 8.34 7.59 -19.70
C ARG A 196 9.72 7.23 -20.20
N ARG A 197 10.41 6.36 -19.46
CA ARG A 197 11.55 5.63 -19.98
C ARG A 197 11.00 5.00 -21.24
N THR A 198 11.44 5.50 -22.38
CA THR A 198 11.14 4.85 -23.65
C THR A 198 11.53 3.38 -23.50
N ALA A 199 10.78 2.45 -24.09
CA ALA A 199 11.07 1.02 -23.95
C ALA A 199 12.56 0.70 -24.23
N LEU A 200 13.17 1.48 -25.14
CA LEU A 200 14.60 1.51 -25.43
C LEU A 200 15.49 1.79 -24.20
N GLN A 201 15.15 2.77 -23.37
CA GLN A 201 15.92 3.11 -22.17
C GLN A 201 15.86 2.01 -21.09
N THR A 202 14.73 1.31 -20.98
CA THR A 202 14.60 0.15 -20.09
C THR A 202 15.42 -1.02 -20.60
N VAL A 203 15.38 -1.30 -21.91
CA VAL A 203 16.20 -2.35 -22.55
C VAL A 203 17.69 -2.07 -22.38
N VAL A 204 18.13 -0.82 -22.59
CA VAL A 204 19.54 -0.43 -22.39
C VAL A 204 19.98 -0.65 -20.94
N LEU A 205 19.15 -0.32 -19.95
CA LEU A 205 19.49 -0.56 -18.54
C LEU A 205 19.60 -2.05 -18.20
N ILE A 206 18.72 -2.89 -18.77
CA ILE A 206 18.77 -4.34 -18.59
C ILE A 206 20.05 -4.91 -19.21
N LEU A 207 20.40 -4.49 -20.43
CA LEU A 207 21.62 -4.93 -21.11
C LEU A 207 22.89 -4.53 -20.34
N PHE A 208 22.97 -3.28 -19.86
CA PHE A 208 24.09 -2.83 -19.04
C PHE A 208 24.16 -3.55 -17.68
N GLY A 209 23.01 -3.86 -17.07
CA GLY A 209 22.94 -4.64 -15.83
C GLY A 209 23.41 -6.08 -16.01
N LEU A 210 22.94 -6.76 -17.07
CA LEU A 210 23.37 -8.12 -17.41
C LEU A 210 24.86 -8.17 -17.77
N PHE A 211 25.34 -7.21 -18.57
CA PHE A 211 26.74 -7.15 -18.96
C PHE A 211 27.66 -6.82 -17.78
N GLY A 212 27.26 -5.92 -16.88
CA GLY A 212 27.97 -5.65 -15.63
C GLY A 212 28.00 -6.87 -14.70
N GLY A 213 26.88 -7.58 -14.56
CA GLY A 213 26.80 -8.83 -13.79
C GLY A 213 27.70 -9.93 -14.35
N LEU A 214 27.71 -10.11 -15.68
CA LEU A 214 28.58 -11.07 -16.36
C LEU A 214 30.06 -10.71 -16.19
N SER A 215 30.43 -9.43 -16.35
CA SER A 215 31.79 -8.94 -16.12
C SER A 215 32.24 -9.18 -14.68
N ALA A 216 31.37 -8.96 -13.69
CA ALA A 216 31.66 -9.21 -12.28
C ALA A 216 31.87 -10.71 -12.00
N LEU A 217 31.06 -11.58 -12.62
CA LEU A 217 31.20 -13.02 -12.50
C LEU A 217 32.55 -13.50 -13.08
N VAL A 218 32.91 -13.06 -14.28
CA VAL A 218 34.22 -13.37 -14.90
C VAL A 218 35.35 -12.84 -14.01
N SER A 219 35.19 -11.62 -13.47
CA SER A 219 36.19 -11.02 -12.58
C SER A 219 36.41 -11.85 -11.32
N LEU A 220 35.31 -12.31 -10.72
CA LEU A 220 35.33 -13.13 -9.52
C LEU A 220 35.96 -14.50 -9.78
N LEU A 221 35.62 -15.15 -10.90
CA LEU A 221 36.16 -16.46 -11.26
C LEU A 221 37.69 -16.39 -11.47
N PHE A 222 38.17 -15.37 -12.19
CA PHE A 222 39.61 -15.19 -12.37
C PHE A 222 40.34 -14.77 -11.07
N THR A 223 39.68 -14.00 -10.20
CA THR A 223 40.23 -13.69 -8.86
C THR A 223 40.33 -14.97 -8.00
N ALA A 224 39.34 -15.85 -8.06
CA ALA A 224 39.27 -17.04 -7.21
C ALA A 224 40.11 -18.22 -7.72
N PHE A 225 40.24 -18.36 -9.05
CA PHE A 225 40.81 -19.55 -9.68
C PHE A 225 41.88 -19.27 -10.74
N GLY A 226 42.14 -18.00 -11.08
CA GLY A 226 43.07 -17.61 -12.14
C GLY A 226 44.52 -17.41 -11.68
N TYR A 227 44.84 -17.73 -10.43
CA TYR A 227 46.22 -17.69 -9.94
C TYR A 227 46.92 -19.01 -10.28
N ASP A 228 47.98 -18.93 -11.09
CA ASP A 228 48.87 -20.04 -11.40
C ASP A 228 50.32 -19.61 -11.08
N ALA A 229 51.18 -20.55 -10.69
CA ALA A 229 52.56 -20.29 -10.28
C ALA A 229 53.43 -19.71 -11.41
N GLU A 230 53.06 -19.93 -12.67
CA GLU A 230 53.68 -19.31 -13.85
C GLU A 230 53.23 -17.85 -14.07
N TYR A 231 52.07 -17.47 -13.53
CA TYR A 231 51.52 -16.12 -13.58
C TYR A 231 51.96 -15.35 -12.33
N GLY A 232 53.02 -14.56 -12.46
CA GLY A 232 53.60 -13.82 -11.33
C GLY A 232 52.56 -13.02 -10.53
N PHE A 233 52.72 -12.98 -9.21
CA PHE A 233 51.75 -12.35 -8.29
C PHE A 233 51.43 -10.89 -8.66
N THR A 234 52.44 -10.13 -9.10
CA THR A 234 52.28 -8.74 -9.52
C THR A 234 51.39 -8.61 -10.76
N ASP A 235 51.56 -9.48 -11.75
CA ASP A 235 50.78 -9.47 -13.00
C ASP A 235 49.35 -9.96 -12.77
N TRP A 236 49.18 -10.96 -11.92
CA TRP A 236 47.87 -11.39 -11.44
C TRP A 236 47.14 -10.24 -10.73
N LEU A 237 47.82 -9.54 -9.82
CA LEU A 237 47.23 -8.44 -9.04
C LEU A 237 46.84 -7.24 -9.92
N ILE A 238 47.69 -6.85 -10.88
CA ILE A 238 47.38 -5.79 -11.85
C ILE A 238 46.15 -6.19 -12.67
N THR A 239 46.09 -7.43 -13.14
CA THR A 239 44.97 -7.94 -13.96
C THR A 239 43.65 -7.92 -13.18
N VAL A 240 43.67 -8.36 -11.92
CA VAL A 240 42.50 -8.31 -11.02
C VAL A 240 42.02 -6.86 -10.83
N VAL A 241 42.93 -5.93 -10.53
CA VAL A 241 42.58 -4.51 -10.33
C VAL A 241 41.97 -3.89 -11.58
N VAL A 242 42.55 -4.14 -12.77
CA VAL A 242 42.04 -3.64 -14.05
C VAL A 242 40.63 -4.16 -14.34
N MET A 243 40.39 -5.44 -14.08
CA MET A 243 39.14 -6.12 -14.40
C MET A 243 37.99 -5.68 -13.46
N TRP A 244 38.29 -5.46 -12.17
CA TRP A 244 37.34 -4.84 -11.23
C TRP A 244 37.09 -3.37 -11.56
N GLY A 245 38.12 -2.63 -12.00
CA GLY A 245 37.97 -1.25 -12.49
C GLY A 245 37.04 -1.16 -13.71
N PHE A 246 37.19 -2.07 -14.67
CA PHE A 246 36.31 -2.16 -15.84
C PHE A 246 34.87 -2.52 -15.46
N THR A 247 34.68 -3.50 -14.57
CA THR A 247 33.36 -3.89 -14.05
C THR A 247 32.66 -2.72 -13.36
N ALA A 248 33.39 -1.93 -12.56
CA ALA A 248 32.86 -0.74 -11.91
C ALA A 248 32.46 0.35 -12.94
N LEU A 249 33.27 0.56 -13.97
CA LEU A 249 33.01 1.53 -15.03
C LEU A 249 31.74 1.18 -15.83
N VAL A 250 31.57 -0.10 -16.19
CA VAL A 250 30.41 -0.59 -16.95
C VAL A 250 29.13 -0.55 -16.11
N SER A 251 29.22 -0.82 -14.81
CA SER A 251 28.07 -0.83 -13.91
C SER A 251 27.64 0.56 -13.43
N TRP A 252 28.52 1.56 -13.57
CA TRP A 252 28.32 2.94 -13.11
C TRP A 252 27.04 3.62 -13.62
N PRO A 253 26.67 3.54 -14.92
CA PRO A 253 25.47 4.21 -15.44
C PRO A 253 24.19 3.62 -14.83
N ALA A 254 24.12 2.30 -14.68
CA ALA A 254 22.98 1.60 -14.08
C ALA A 254 22.80 1.99 -12.61
N VAL A 255 23.89 2.02 -11.83
CA VAL A 255 23.88 2.43 -10.41
C VAL A 255 23.47 3.90 -10.25
N ARG A 256 23.97 4.80 -11.12
CA ARG A 256 23.64 6.23 -11.06
C ARG A 256 22.16 6.49 -11.34
N VAL A 257 21.56 5.75 -12.27
CA VAL A 257 20.13 5.84 -12.60
C VAL A 257 19.26 5.27 -11.46
N LEU A 258 19.67 4.15 -10.86
CA LEU A 258 18.98 3.57 -9.71
C LEU A 258 19.01 4.49 -8.48
N ARG A 259 20.15 5.15 -8.22
CA ARG A 259 20.29 6.12 -7.11
C ARG A 259 19.45 7.38 -7.32
N ARG A 260 19.30 7.86 -8.55
CA ARG A 260 18.44 9.01 -8.87
C ARG A 260 16.94 8.72 -8.74
N THR A 261 16.53 7.46 -8.92
CA THR A 261 15.12 7.05 -8.78
C THR A 261 14.69 6.74 -7.35
N ARG A 262 15.63 6.54 -6.42
CA ARG A 262 15.35 6.37 -4.98
C ARG A 262 15.33 7.68 -4.17
N ARG A 263 15.66 8.82 -4.78
CA ARG A 263 15.70 10.15 -4.12
C ARG A 263 14.48 11.03 -4.48
N VAL A 264 13.51 10.46 -5.18
CA VAL A 264 12.18 11.03 -5.47
C VAL A 264 11.18 10.14 -4.76
#